data_AF-A0A257HJR9-F1
#
_entry.id   AF-A0A257HJR9-F1
#
_cell.length_a   1.000
_cell.length_b   1.000
_cell.length_c   1.000
_cell.angle_alpha   90.00
_cell.angle_beta   90.00
_cell.angle_gamma   90.00
#
_symmetry.space_group_name_H-M   'P 1'
#
loop_
_entity.id
_entity.type
_entity.pdbx_description
1 polymer ?
#
loop_
_entity_poly.entity_id
_entity_poly.type
_entity_poly.pdbx_seq_one_letter_code
_entity_poly.pdbx_strand_id
1 'polypeptide(L)'
;MTDFYNQTEQAARKPHCCDFCGTAIEKGERYSKATGVFEGDFFTWKEHLDCRAAGLEYMKLTGEYSYEPLSNMEDEDRAWIKQEYPAIFERRLKINPIVEFDA
;
A
#
# COMPACT_ATOMS: atom_id res chain seq x y z
N MET A 1 12.25 24.06 4.06
CA MET A 1 11.04 24.14 3.22
C MET A 1 10.27 22.89 3.52
N THR A 2 9.03 22.99 4.02
CA THR A 2 8.21 21.81 4.29
C THR A 2 7.65 21.38 2.95
N ASP A 3 8.10 20.24 2.43
CA ASP A 3 7.54 19.70 1.22
C ASP A 3 6.03 19.49 1.41
N PHE A 4 5.25 19.83 0.37
CA PHE A 4 3.80 19.72 0.43
C PHE A 4 3.40 18.28 0.72
N TYR A 5 2.50 18.05 1.68
CA TYR A 5 1.94 16.74 1.96
C TYR A 5 0.48 16.87 2.42
N ASN A 6 -0.41 16.10 1.81
CA ASN A 6 -1.82 16.04 2.15
C ASN A 6 -2.33 14.59 2.12
N GLN A 7 -3.03 14.17 3.18
CA GLN A 7 -3.64 12.85 3.30
C GLN A 7 -5.14 12.99 3.46
N THR A 8 -5.91 12.21 2.71
CA THR A 8 -7.37 12.16 2.81
C THR A 8 -7.88 10.72 2.72
N GLU A 9 -9.02 10.45 3.33
CA GLU A 9 -9.77 9.22 3.09
C GLU A 9 -10.99 9.54 2.23
N GLN A 10 -11.22 8.74 1.18
CA GLN A 10 -12.35 8.95 0.28
C GLN A 10 -12.85 7.64 -0.32
N ALA A 11 -14.07 7.64 -0.85
CA ALA A 11 -14.59 6.52 -1.63
C ALA A 11 -14.02 6.54 -3.05
N ALA A 12 -13.62 5.38 -3.55
CA ALA A 12 -13.13 5.20 -4.91
C ALA A 12 -14.25 5.45 -5.94
N ARG A 13 -14.09 6.47 -6.77
CA ARG A 13 -15.06 6.78 -7.84
C ARG A 13 -14.91 5.85 -9.06
N LYS A 14 -13.74 5.22 -9.19
CA LYS A 14 -13.37 4.20 -10.16
C LYS A 14 -12.34 3.26 -9.50
N PRO A 15 -12.10 2.05 -10.03
CA PRO A 15 -11.05 1.20 -9.50
C PRO A 15 -9.68 1.88 -9.52
N HIS A 16 -8.88 1.62 -8.50
CA HIS A 16 -7.48 2.08 -8.37
C HIS A 16 -6.57 0.90 -8.05
N CYS A 17 -5.29 0.99 -8.40
CA CYS A 17 -4.30 0.09 -7.82
C CYS A 17 -3.90 0.62 -6.44
N CYS A 18 -3.82 -0.27 -5.45
CA CYS A 18 -3.21 0.03 -4.17
C CYS A 18 -1.69 0.02 -4.31
N ASP A 19 -1.05 1.13 -4.00
CA ASP A 19 0.40 1.31 -4.14
C ASP A 19 1.20 0.51 -3.09
N PHE A 20 0.55 0.05 -2.01
CA PHE A 20 1.17 -0.83 -1.01
C PHE A 20 1.10 -2.32 -1.42
N CYS A 21 -0.11 -2.87 -1.53
CA CYS A 21 -0.28 -4.30 -1.76
C CYS A 21 -0.43 -4.70 -3.23
N GLY A 22 -0.47 -3.75 -4.17
CA GLY A 22 -0.56 -3.99 -5.61
C GLY A 22 -1.92 -4.51 -6.10
N THR A 23 -2.94 -4.62 -5.23
CA THR A 23 -4.28 -5.12 -5.61
C THR A 23 -5.23 -3.98 -5.94
N ALA A 24 -6.34 -4.30 -6.63
CA ALA A 24 -7.38 -3.32 -6.90
C ALA A 24 -8.07 -2.84 -5.61
N ILE A 25 -8.34 -1.54 -5.55
CA ILE A 25 -9.30 -0.86 -4.68
C ILE A 25 -10.55 -0.68 -5.53
N GLU A 26 -11.65 -1.34 -5.16
CA GLU A 26 -12.84 -1.39 -6.01
C GLU A 26 -13.64 -0.09 -5.97
N LYS A 27 -14.45 0.16 -6.99
CA LYS A 27 -15.36 1.32 -7.00
C LYS A 27 -16.30 1.26 -5.78
N GLY A 28 -16.37 2.37 -5.05
CA GLY A 28 -17.16 2.51 -3.83
C GLY A 28 -16.40 2.15 -2.55
N GLU A 29 -15.26 1.48 -2.66
CA GLU A 29 -14.42 1.15 -1.51
C GLU A 29 -13.75 2.41 -0.94
N ARG A 30 -13.65 2.49 0.40
CA ARG A 30 -12.91 3.58 1.05
C ARG A 30 -11.41 3.30 0.99
N TYR A 31 -10.64 4.32 0.65
CA TYR A 31 -9.19 4.23 0.54
C TYR A 31 -8.53 5.51 1.01
N SER A 32 -7.26 5.40 1.36
CA SER A 32 -6.40 6.49 1.75
C SER A 32 -5.69 7.04 0.51
N LYS A 33 -5.74 8.37 0.31
CA LYS A 33 -4.99 9.07 -0.75
C LYS A 33 -4.03 10.07 -0.11
N ALA A 34 -2.74 9.83 -0.31
CA ALA A 34 -1.70 10.81 -0.05
C ALA A 34 -1.32 11.55 -1.34
N THR A 35 -1.01 12.83 -1.25
CA THR A 35 -0.40 13.59 -2.34
C THR A 35 0.62 14.52 -1.73
N GLY A 36 1.83 14.53 -2.28
CA GLY A 36 2.90 15.35 -1.74
C GLY A 36 4.01 15.60 -2.75
N VAL A 37 5.07 16.25 -2.26
CA VAL A 37 6.33 16.44 -2.97
C VAL A 37 7.41 15.68 -2.19
N PHE A 38 8.22 14.89 -2.88
CA PHE A 38 9.37 14.20 -2.32
C PHE A 38 10.55 14.40 -3.27
N GLU A 39 11.66 14.94 -2.74
CA GLU A 39 12.85 15.28 -3.54
C GLU A 39 12.58 16.17 -4.77
N GLY A 40 11.54 17.01 -4.70
CA GLY A 40 11.13 17.91 -5.79
C GLY A 40 10.11 17.30 -6.75
N ASP A 41 9.81 16.00 -6.63
CA ASP A 41 8.84 15.31 -7.46
C ASP A 41 7.48 15.15 -6.78
N PHE A 42 6.40 15.43 -7.52
CA PHE A 42 5.05 15.20 -7.04
C PHE A 42 4.71 13.71 -7.04
N PHE A 43 4.21 13.20 -5.92
CA PHE A 43 3.70 11.84 -5.82
C PHE A 43 2.21 11.81 -5.45
N THR A 44 1.56 10.71 -5.79
CA THR A 44 0.22 10.38 -5.30
C THR A 44 0.21 8.92 -4.90
N TRP A 45 -0.03 8.66 -3.61
CA TRP A 45 -0.10 7.32 -3.05
C TRP A 45 -1.55 6.98 -2.71
N LYS A 46 -2.00 5.77 -3.05
CA LYS A 46 -3.38 5.28 -2.85
C LYS A 46 -3.33 3.91 -2.24
N GLU A 47 -4.06 3.73 -1.14
CA GLU A 47 -3.96 2.51 -0.37
C GLU A 47 -5.31 2.12 0.21
N HIS A 48 -5.55 0.81 0.32
CA HIS A 48 -6.59 0.34 1.24
C HIS A 48 -6.31 0.86 2.64
N LEU A 49 -7.36 1.08 3.43
CA LEU A 49 -7.20 1.63 4.79
C LEU A 49 -6.37 0.71 5.69
N ASP A 50 -6.49 -0.60 5.52
CA ASP A 50 -5.71 -1.58 6.27
C ASP A 50 -4.24 -1.67 5.79
N CYS A 51 -3.95 -1.45 4.50
CA CYS A 51 -2.58 -1.26 4.01
C CYS A 51 -1.91 -0.09 4.70
N ARG A 52 -2.62 1.05 4.77
CA ARG A 52 -2.11 2.26 5.39
C ARG A 52 -1.82 2.03 6.87
N ALA A 53 -2.73 1.34 7.57
CA ALA A 53 -2.53 0.99 8.97
C ALA A 53 -1.30 0.08 9.16
N ALA A 54 -1.16 -0.97 8.34
CA ALA A 54 -0.01 -1.87 8.39
C ALA A 54 1.31 -1.12 8.17
N GLY A 55 1.40 -0.26 7.15
CA GLY A 55 2.60 0.55 6.90
C GLY A 55 2.93 1.49 8.06
N LEU A 56 1.92 2.14 8.66
CA LEU A 56 2.13 3.01 9.83
C LEU A 56 2.59 2.27 11.09
N GLU A 57 2.04 1.09 11.34
CA GLU A 57 2.43 0.28 12.49
C GLU A 57 3.81 -0.32 12.31
N TYR A 58 4.12 -0.77 11.10
CA TYR A 58 5.46 -1.23 10.74
C TYR A 58 6.51 -0.14 10.98
N MET A 59 6.28 1.09 10.51
CA MET A 59 7.17 2.23 10.77
C MET A 59 7.38 2.51 12.26
N LYS A 60 6.34 2.35 13.09
CA LYS A 60 6.45 2.52 14.54
C LYS A 60 7.27 1.40 15.19
N LEU A 61 7.17 0.18 14.66
CA LEU A 61 7.86 -1.00 15.16
C LEU A 61 9.35 -0.94 14.86
N THR A 62 9.73 -0.60 13.62
CA THR A 62 11.13 -0.56 13.17
C THR A 62 11.81 0.76 13.47
N GLY A 63 11.04 1.84 13.62
CA GLY A 63 11.58 3.20 13.69
C GLY A 63 12.09 3.72 12.34
N GLU A 64 11.94 2.94 11.27
CA GLU A 64 12.30 3.35 9.92
C GLU A 64 11.20 4.21 9.31
N TYR A 65 11.60 5.34 8.74
CA TYR A 65 10.70 6.23 8.01
C TYR A 65 10.81 5.99 6.50
N SER A 66 10.70 4.72 6.10
CA SER A 66 10.63 4.29 4.70
C SER A 66 9.22 3.77 4.40
N TYR A 67 8.63 4.23 3.30
CA TYR A 67 7.31 3.76 2.87
C TYR A 67 7.49 2.96 1.58
N GLU A 68 7.52 1.63 1.72
CA GLU A 68 7.77 0.74 0.59
C GLU A 68 6.54 -0.11 0.24
N PRO A 69 6.32 -0.42 -1.05
CA PRO A 69 5.34 -1.41 -1.44
C PRO A 69 5.66 -2.79 -0.83
N LEU A 70 4.63 -3.56 -0.54
CA LEU A 70 4.74 -4.90 0.05
C LEU A 70 5.65 -5.85 -0.76
N SER A 71 5.77 -5.64 -2.09
CA SER A 71 6.66 -6.42 -2.95
C SER A 71 8.14 -6.18 -2.70
N ASN A 72 8.50 -5.02 -2.14
CA ASN A 72 9.87 -4.60 -1.95
C ASN A 72 10.38 -4.87 -0.52
N MET A 73 9.47 -5.12 0.43
CA MET A 73 9.79 -5.43 1.82
C MET A 73 10.47 -6.81 1.94
N GLU A 74 11.33 -6.98 2.96
CA GLU A 74 12.02 -8.25 3.25
C GLU A 74 11.03 -9.36 3.67
N ASP A 75 11.48 -10.62 3.61
CA ASP A 75 10.61 -11.77 3.92
C ASP A 75 10.12 -11.76 5.37
N GLU A 76 10.98 -11.35 6.29
CA GLU A 76 10.71 -11.19 7.71
C GLU A 76 9.62 -10.14 7.97
N ASP A 77 9.72 -8.99 7.30
CA ASP A 77 8.74 -7.91 7.40
C ASP A 77 7.39 -8.32 6.81
N ARG A 78 7.42 -8.98 5.64
CA ARG A 78 6.23 -9.56 5.02
C ARG A 78 5.57 -10.59 5.94
N ALA A 79 6.35 -11.39 6.67
CA ALA A 79 5.82 -12.38 7.60
C ALA A 79 5.07 -11.70 8.76
N TRP A 80 5.60 -10.62 9.31
CA TRP A 80 4.91 -9.83 10.34
C TRP A 80 3.59 -9.25 9.82
N ILE A 81 3.61 -8.61 8.64
CA ILE A 81 2.39 -8.05 8.04
C ILE A 81 1.39 -9.16 7.74
N LYS A 82 1.84 -10.34 7.30
CA LYS A 82 0.95 -11.48 7.04
C LYS A 82 0.28 -11.98 8.31
N GLN A 83 0.97 -11.93 9.44
CA GLN A 83 0.42 -12.34 10.73
C GLN A 83 -0.62 -11.34 11.25
N GLU A 84 -0.29 -10.05 11.26
CA GLU A 84 -1.12 -9.00 11.88
C GLU A 84 -2.22 -8.49 10.93
N TYR A 85 -1.95 -8.52 9.62
CA TYR A 85 -2.85 -8.05 8.56
C TYR A 85 -3.05 -9.12 7.46
N PRO A 86 -3.55 -10.32 7.81
CA PRO A 86 -3.66 -11.44 6.87
C PRO A 86 -4.53 -11.12 5.64
N ALA A 87 -5.56 -10.28 5.84
CA ALA A 87 -6.43 -9.80 4.77
C ALA A 87 -5.63 -9.21 3.60
N ILE A 88 -4.49 -8.56 3.86
CA ILE A 88 -3.59 -7.99 2.84
C ILE A 88 -3.09 -9.04 1.85
N PHE A 89 -2.68 -10.19 2.38
CA PHE A 89 -2.16 -11.29 1.59
C PHE A 89 -3.29 -12.07 0.91
N GLU A 90 -4.43 -12.23 1.58
CA GLU A 90 -5.61 -12.87 1.00
C GLU A 90 -6.10 -12.15 -0.26
N ARG A 91 -6.03 -10.81 -0.32
CA ARG A 91 -6.36 -10.06 -1.55
C ARG A 91 -5.41 -10.41 -2.69
N ARG A 92 -4.11 -10.51 -2.40
CA ARG A 92 -3.08 -10.82 -3.41
C ARG A 92 -3.22 -12.24 -3.94
N LEU A 93 -3.61 -13.20 -3.10
CA LEU A 93 -3.88 -14.57 -3.53
C LEU A 93 -5.01 -14.65 -4.57
N LYS A 94 -6.02 -13.78 -4.46
CA LYS A 94 -7.14 -13.72 -5.43
C LYS A 94 -6.75 -13.21 -6.82
N ILE A 95 -5.55 -12.63 -6.97
CA ILE A 95 -5.05 -12.09 -8.24
C ILE A 95 -4.26 -13.16 -9.03
N ASN A 96 -3.94 -14.31 -8.43
CA ASN A 96 -3.21 -15.38 -9.11
C ASN A 96 -4.06 -16.66 -9.18
N PRO A 97 -4.31 -17.15 -10.41
CA PRO A 97 -3.64 -18.39 -10.76
C PRO A 97 -2.84 -18.19 -12.04
N ILE A 98 -1.52 -18.27 -11.92
CA ILE A 98 -0.58 -18.59 -13.00
C ILE A 98 -0.55 -17.59 -14.17
N VAL A 99 0.36 -16.62 -14.11
CA VAL A 99 1.09 -16.21 -15.32
C VAL A 99 2.44 -16.90 -15.30
N GLU A 100 2.48 -18.10 -15.88
CA GLU A 100 3.71 -18.69 -16.41
C GLU A 100 4.27 -17.68 -17.41
N PHE A 101 5.40 -17.07 -17.06
CA PHE A 101 6.24 -16.39 -18.04
C PHE A 101 6.97 -17.49 -18.82
N ASP A 102 6.31 -18.02 -19.85
CA ASP A 102 6.99 -18.72 -20.94
C ASP A 102 7.51 -17.66 -21.93
N ALA A 103 8.84 -17.47 -21.92
CA ALA A 103 9.62 -16.98 -23.05
C ALA A 103 11.09 -17.42 -22.90
#